data_AF-U3U4H1-F1
#
_entry.id   AF-U3U4H1-F1
#
_cell.length_a   1.000
_cell.length_b   1.000
_cell.length_c   1.000
_cell.angle_alpha   90.00
_cell.angle_beta   90.00
_cell.angle_gamma   90.00
#
_symmetry.space_group_name_H-M   'P 1'
#
loop_
_entity.id
_entity.type
_entity.pdbx_description
1 polymer ?
#
loop_
_entity_poly.entity_id
_entity_poly.type
_entity_poly.pdbx_seq_one_letter_code
_entity_poly.pdbx_strand_id
1 'polypeptide(L)' 'MLTLQLYLDGTWHDAAQLEIKAPQRGRDSQALLGYDFTYAIEHLDRNDIASCSLNYPVMLIDSHFA' A
#
# COMPACT_ATOMS: atom_id res chain seq x y z
N MET A 1 -3.63 3.10 -12.07
CA MET A 1 -3.43 2.27 -10.86
C MET A 1 -2.01 1.75 -10.93
N LEU A 2 -1.25 1.89 -9.84
CA LEU A 2 0.14 1.42 -9.73
C LEU A 2 0.20 0.35 -8.64
N THR A 3 0.89 -0.77 -8.91
CA THR A 3 1.18 -1.76 -7.88
C THR A 3 2.42 -1.33 -7.10
N LEU A 4 2.31 -1.29 -5.77
CA LEU A 4 3.47 -1.20 -4.89
C LEU A 4 3.90 -2.61 -4.54
N GLN A 5 5.18 -2.88 -4.76
CA GLN A 5 5.79 -4.15 -4.43
C GLN A 5 6.74 -3.98 -3.25
N LEU A 6 6.66 -4.92 -2.30
CA LEU A 6 7.61 -5.03 -1.20
C LEU A 6 8.51 -6.23 -1.42
N TYR A 7 9.80 -6.06 -1.18
CA TYR A 7 10.78 -7.16 -1.25
C TYR A 7 10.99 -7.73 0.15
N LEU A 8 10.45 -8.93 0.39
CA LEU A 8 10.46 -9.60 1.68
C LEU A 8 10.90 -11.04 1.49
N ASP A 9 11.83 -11.49 2.34
CA ASP A 9 12.34 -12.87 2.36
C ASP A 9 12.79 -13.38 0.99
N GLY A 10 13.47 -12.51 0.24
CA GLY A 10 14.05 -12.87 -1.06
C GLY A 10 13.07 -12.80 -2.24
N THR A 11 11.80 -12.44 -2.01
CA THR A 11 10.74 -12.46 -3.02
C THR A 11 10.02 -11.11 -3.10
N TRP A 12 9.56 -10.75 -4.30
CA TRP A 12 8.70 -9.59 -4.51
C TRP A 12 7.24 -9.96 -4.26
N HIS A 13 6.55 -9.14 -3.48
CA HIS A 13 5.14 -9.29 -3.16
C HIS A 13 4.37 -8.08 -3.67
N ASP A 14 3.25 -8.32 -4.37
CA ASP A 14 2.31 -7.27 -4.75
C ASP A 14 1.51 -6.84 -3.52
N ALA A 15 2.04 -5.87 -2.78
CA ALA A 15 1.58 -5.56 -1.44
C ALA A 15 0.36 -4.63 -1.42
N ALA A 16 0.32 -3.66 -2.33
CA ALA A 16 -0.70 -2.61 -2.32
C ALA A 16 -0.95 -2.02 -3.71
N GLN A 17 -2.09 -1.35 -3.83
CA GLN A 17 -2.45 -0.53 -4.98
C GLN A 17 -2.39 0.95 -4.60
N LEU A 18 -1.79 1.75 -5.48
CA LEU A 18 -1.72 3.21 -5.38
C LEU A 18 -2.44 3.85 -6.55
N GLU A 19 -3.34 4.76 -6.22
CA GLU A 19 -4.07 5.58 -7.17
C GLU A 19 -3.73 7.05 -6.98
N ILE A 20 -3.17 7.68 -8.01
CA ILE A 20 -2.99 9.13 -8.07
C ILE A 20 -4.24 9.73 -8.74
N LYS A 21 -5.06 10.46 -7.98
CA LYS A 21 -6.40 10.90 -8.44
C LYS A 21 -6.36 11.91 -9.58
N ALA A 22 -5.39 12.83 -9.58
CA ALA A 22 -5.22 13.86 -10.59
C ALA A 22 -3.74 14.04 -10.97
N PRO A 23 -3.12 13.06 -11.67
CA PRO A 23 -1.67 13.02 -11.91
C PRO A 23 -1.06 14.30 -12.51
N GLN A 24 -1.83 15.02 -13.33
CA GLN A 24 -1.46 16.29 -13.94
C GLN A 24 -1.19 17.42 -12.94
N ARG A 25 -1.70 17.31 -11.71
CA ARG A 25 -1.44 18.27 -10.61
C ARG A 25 -0.12 17.99 -9.89
N GLY A 26 0.60 16.93 -10.27
CA GLY A 26 1.85 16.55 -9.64
C GLY A 26 1.66 16.31 -8.13
N ARG A 27 2.47 16.98 -7.32
CA ARG A 27 2.44 16.86 -5.85
C ARG A 27 1.15 17.36 -5.21
N ASP A 28 0.37 18.18 -5.91
CA ASP A 28 -0.91 18.68 -5.41
C ASP A 28 -2.07 17.72 -5.70
N SER A 29 -1.79 16.53 -6.23
CA SER A 29 -2.76 15.45 -6.35
C SER A 29 -2.80 14.64 -5.07
N GLN A 30 -4.01 14.26 -4.64
CA GLN A 30 -4.16 13.21 -3.64
C GLN A 30 -3.68 11.86 -4.18
N ALA A 31 -3.14 11.07 -3.27
CA ALA A 31 -2.80 9.68 -3.49
C ALA A 31 -3.61 8.79 -2.56
N LEU A 32 -4.19 7.72 -3.11
CA LEU A 32 -4.93 6.71 -2.35
C LEU A 32 -4.13 5.41 -2.35
N LEU A 33 -3.76 4.95 -1.16
CA LEU A 33 -3.08 3.68 -0.93
C LEU A 33 -4.02 2.69 -0.25
N GLY A 34 -4.13 1.48 -0.79
CA GLY A 34 -4.83 0.36 -0.15
C GLY A 34 -4.06 -0.93 -0.36
N TYR A 35 -3.93 -1.76 0.68
CA TYR A 35 -3.27 -3.05 0.56
C TYR A 35 -4.06 -3.99 -0.36
N ASP A 36 -3.34 -4.83 -1.09
CA ASP A 36 -3.96 -5.93 -1.83
C ASP A 36 -4.62 -6.89 -0.84
N PHE A 37 -5.79 -7.41 -1.19
CA PHE A 37 -6.57 -8.24 -0.28
C PHE A 37 -5.85 -9.56 0.07
N THR A 38 -5.18 -10.19 -0.89
CA THR A 38 -4.42 -11.43 -0.66
C THR A 38 -3.26 -11.14 0.27
N TYR A 39 -2.49 -10.10 -0.04
CA TYR A 39 -1.35 -9.69 0.78
C TYR A 39 -1.77 -9.31 2.21
N ALA A 40 -2.89 -8.60 2.35
CA ALA A 40 -3.39 -8.14 3.63
C ALA A 40 -3.85 -9.27 4.55
N ILE A 41 -4.40 -10.36 4.01
CA ILE A 41 -4.73 -11.54 4.80
C ILE A 41 -3.47 -12.17 5.42
N GLU A 42 -2.38 -12.24 4.65
CA GLU A 42 -1.13 -12.89 5.07
C GLU A 42 -0.36 -12.06 6.11
N HIS A 43 -0.52 -10.74 6.09
CA HIS A 43 0.30 -9.80 6.87
C HIS A 43 -0.52 -8.91 7.81
N LEU A 44 -1.77 -9.29 8.10
CA LEU A 44 -2.74 -8.50 8.87
C LEU A 44 -2.16 -7.95 10.19
N ASP A 45 -2.50 -6.70 10.50
CA ASP A 45 -2.09 -5.96 11.70
C ASP A 45 -0.59 -5.68 11.84
N ARG A 46 0.23 -6.05 10.85
CA ARG A 46 1.66 -5.71 10.86
C ARG A 46 1.89 -4.24 10.47
N ASN A 47 2.76 -3.58 11.21
CA ASN A 47 3.25 -2.22 10.95
C ASN A 47 4.79 -2.17 10.87
N ASP A 48 5.41 -3.29 10.48
CA ASP A 48 6.85 -3.46 10.35
C ASP A 48 7.26 -3.46 8.88
N ILE A 49 8.30 -4.21 8.52
CA ILE A 49 8.80 -4.33 7.15
C ILE A 49 7.73 -4.80 6.14
N ALA A 50 6.66 -5.46 6.58
CA ALA A 50 5.55 -5.87 5.72
C ALA A 50 4.55 -4.74 5.42
N SER A 51 4.70 -3.57 6.04
CA SER A 51 3.84 -2.42 5.81
C SER A 51 4.49 -1.41 4.86
N CYS A 52 3.68 -0.75 4.04
CA CYS A 52 4.10 0.39 3.22
C CYS A 52 4.41 1.64 4.07
N SER A 53 4.01 1.67 5.35
CA SER A 53 4.28 2.75 6.28
C SER A 53 4.07 2.30 7.73
N LEU A 54 4.95 2.75 8.63
CA LEU A 54 4.83 2.50 10.07
C LEU A 54 3.53 3.05 10.68
N ASN A 55 2.96 4.09 10.07
CA ASN A 55 1.73 4.73 10.55
C ASN A 55 0.46 4.08 9.97
N TYR A 56 0.61 3.18 8.98
CA TYR A 56 -0.49 2.55 8.27
C TYR A 56 -0.26 1.03 8.24
N PRO A 57 -0.63 0.33 9.33
CA PRO A 57 -0.54 -1.12 9.37
C PRO A 57 -1.29 -1.77 8.22
N VAL A 58 -0.91 -3.01 7.90
CA VAL A 58 -1.60 -3.82 6.91
C VAL A 58 -3.01 -4.15 7.40
N MET A 59 -4.03 -3.67 6.68
CA MET A 59 -5.45 -3.84 7.02
C MET A 59 -6.25 -4.30 5.79
N LEU A 60 -7.35 -5.05 6.03
CA LEU A 60 -8.18 -5.63 4.95
C LEU A 60 -9.06 -4.61 4.22
N ILE A 61 -9.68 -3.69 4.96
CA ILE A 61 -10.62 -2.71 4.45
C ILE A 61 -10.31 -1.39 5.13
N ASP A 62 -9.19 -0.81 4.71
CA ASP A 62 -8.85 0.56 5.01
C ASP A 62 -8.07 1.14 3.82
N SER A 63 -8.13 2.44 3.64
CA SER A 63 -7.36 3.11 2.60
C SER A 63 -6.87 4.44 3.11
N HIS A 64 -5.58 4.69 2.88
CA HIS A 64 -4.94 5.90 3.32
C HIS A 64 -4.90 6.94 2.19
N PHE A 65 -5.34 8.15 2.51
CA PHE A 65 -5.17 9.33 1.66
C PHE A 65 -3.97 10.15 2.12
N ALA A 66 -3.03 10.37 1.20
CA ALA A 66 -1.92 11.31 1.34
C ALA A 66 -2.14 12.55 0.46
#